data_AF-A0A6G8CPN7-F1
#
_entry.id   AF-A0A6G8CPN7-F1
#
_cell.length_a   1.000
_cell.length_b   1.000
_cell.length_c   1.000
_cell.angle_alpha   90.00
_cell.angle_beta   90.00
_cell.angle_gamma   90.00
#
_symmetry.space_group_name_H-M   'P 1'
#
loop_
_entity.id
_entity.type
_entity.pdbx_description
1 polymer ?
#
loop_
_entity_poly.entity_id
_entity_poly.type
_entity_poly.pdbx_seq_one_letter_code
_entity_poly.pdbx_strand_id
1 'polypeptide(L)'
;MSNSPRKPKPPTPKKGKARTRDKASPAKPKITTDDRYRAFAREYVVSDFNATQAAVKAGYSKNTAASQGARLLRNVKVQEFVREFSKAVVERAEVKAEDVVRRLNQMLMADPRELVEVFVACCRHCYGIGYQYTMAEYNSKREKWMEEGKPIEAFPELGGLGYDARKPPNQDCPECFGGGMSRTVLKDTRNMSPGALALFAGAKETRNGLEVSIHTCAADAGRCRHRAPRRRHGAGPRVAPALQSAGRSREQDAGRQERRRWRQQRGPSRQLERGTIPRS
;
A
#
# COMPACT_ATOMS: atom_id res chain seq x y z
N MET A 1 42.44 -67.55 66.63
CA MET A 1 42.23 -66.60 67.75
C MET A 1 43.13 -65.39 67.52
N SER A 2 42.57 -64.24 67.18
CA SER A 2 43.21 -62.93 67.34
C SER A 2 42.12 -61.88 67.21
N ASN A 3 41.71 -61.39 68.38
CA ASN A 3 40.64 -60.43 68.63
C ASN A 3 41.19 -59.03 68.30
N SER A 4 40.44 -58.22 67.56
CA SER A 4 40.66 -56.77 67.54
C SER A 4 39.38 -56.00 67.86
N PRO A 5 39.50 -54.88 68.60
CA PRO A 5 38.51 -54.48 69.59
C PRO A 5 37.48 -53.49 69.03
N ARG A 6 36.24 -53.58 69.55
CA ARG A 6 35.19 -52.56 69.36
C ARG A 6 35.60 -51.24 70.00
N LYS A 7 35.31 -50.13 69.30
CA LYS A 7 35.26 -48.76 69.85
C LYS A 7 34.25 -47.91 69.01
N PRO A 8 33.72 -46.79 69.55
CA PRO A 8 32.33 -46.69 70.02
C PRO A 8 31.41 -45.83 69.14
N LYS A 9 30.09 -45.96 69.36
CA LYS A 9 29.03 -45.15 68.71
C LYS A 9 29.12 -43.67 69.08
N PRO A 10 29.05 -42.74 68.10
CA PRO A 10 28.76 -41.33 68.34
C PRO A 10 27.25 -41.02 68.29
N PRO A 11 26.84 -39.85 68.82
CA PRO A 11 25.53 -39.65 69.46
C PRO A 11 24.38 -39.29 68.51
N THR A 12 23.17 -39.63 68.93
CA THR A 12 21.89 -39.26 68.33
C THR A 12 21.71 -37.73 68.24
N PRO A 13 21.26 -37.17 67.10
CA PRO A 13 20.90 -35.77 67.04
C PRO A 13 19.54 -35.53 67.73
N LYS A 14 19.55 -34.57 68.66
CA LYS A 14 18.42 -34.14 69.49
C LYS A 14 17.34 -33.41 68.66
N LYS A 15 16.10 -33.57 69.12
CA LYS A 15 14.86 -32.93 68.66
C LYS A 15 15.05 -31.44 68.32
N GLY A 16 14.82 -31.08 67.06
CA GLY A 16 14.67 -29.72 66.57
C GLY A 16 13.20 -29.37 66.33
N LYS A 17 12.74 -28.37 67.07
CA LYS A 17 11.50 -27.57 66.99
C LYS A 17 10.50 -27.86 65.85
N ALA A 18 9.24 -28.01 66.25
CA ALA A 18 8.06 -27.92 65.40
C ALA A 18 8.15 -26.70 64.47
N ARG A 19 8.25 -26.95 63.16
CA ARG A 19 8.00 -25.94 62.15
C ARG A 19 6.49 -25.78 62.02
N THR A 20 6.03 -24.59 62.35
CA THR A 20 4.69 -24.08 62.07
C THR A 20 4.28 -24.45 60.64
N ARG A 21 3.06 -24.98 60.48
CA ARG A 21 2.42 -25.22 59.17
C ARG A 21 2.42 -23.92 58.38
N ASP A 22 3.33 -23.81 57.42
CA ASP A 22 3.33 -22.72 56.46
C ASP A 22 1.99 -22.69 55.72
N LYS A 23 1.46 -21.46 55.61
CA LYS A 23 0.20 -21.13 54.95
C LYS A 23 0.15 -21.76 53.55
N ALA A 24 -1.00 -22.37 53.24
CA ALA A 24 -1.29 -22.93 51.94
C ALA A 24 -1.03 -21.91 50.82
N SER A 25 -0.14 -22.24 49.89
CA SER A 25 0.01 -21.51 48.63
C SER A 25 -1.30 -21.54 47.84
N PRO A 26 -1.68 -20.46 47.14
CA PRO A 26 -2.93 -20.39 46.39
C PRO A 26 -2.96 -21.47 45.29
N ALA A 27 -4.08 -22.20 45.23
CA ALA A 27 -4.31 -23.27 44.28
C ALA A 27 -4.21 -22.76 42.84
N LYS A 28 -3.25 -23.28 42.07
CA LYS A 28 -3.12 -23.01 40.63
C LYS A 28 -4.45 -23.35 39.93
N PRO A 29 -4.92 -22.54 38.97
CA PRO A 29 -6.15 -22.82 38.24
C PRO A 29 -6.04 -24.21 37.59
N LYS A 30 -7.04 -25.07 37.84
CA LYS A 30 -7.10 -26.42 37.27
C LYS A 30 -7.46 -26.32 35.80
N ILE A 31 -6.45 -26.11 34.95
CA ILE A 31 -6.61 -26.15 33.49
C ILE A 31 -7.13 -27.54 33.12
N THR A 32 -8.34 -27.59 32.54
CA THR A 32 -8.96 -28.85 32.14
C THR A 32 -8.17 -29.48 31.00
N THR A 33 -8.33 -30.79 30.81
CA THR A 33 -7.63 -31.51 29.75
C THR A 33 -8.05 -31.01 28.36
N ASP A 34 -9.31 -30.59 28.21
CA ASP A 34 -9.87 -30.09 26.96
C ASP A 34 -9.28 -28.72 26.59
N ASP A 35 -9.13 -27.82 27.56
CA ASP A 35 -8.47 -26.52 27.35
C ASP A 35 -7.04 -26.68 26.84
N ARG A 36 -6.31 -27.70 27.32
CA ARG A 36 -4.94 -27.99 26.84
C ARG A 36 -4.93 -28.55 25.42
N TYR A 37 -5.90 -29.38 25.07
CA TYR A 37 -6.04 -29.89 23.70
C TYR A 37 -6.39 -28.77 22.73
N ARG A 38 -7.28 -27.87 23.13
CA ARG A 38 -7.64 -26.68 22.34
C ARG A 38 -6.46 -25.73 22.18
N ALA A 39 -5.68 -25.50 23.25
CA ALA A 39 -4.46 -24.69 23.18
C ALA A 39 -3.42 -25.32 22.23
N PHE A 40 -3.19 -26.63 22.32
CA PHE A 40 -2.28 -27.33 21.41
C PHE A 40 -2.75 -27.24 19.95
N ALA A 41 -4.02 -27.50 19.67
CA ALA A 41 -4.57 -27.44 18.32
C ALA A 41 -4.43 -26.03 17.71
N ARG A 42 -4.69 -24.98 18.50
CA ARG A 42 -4.50 -23.59 18.07
C ARG A 42 -3.04 -23.30 17.74
N GLU A 43 -2.11 -23.63 18.65
CA GLU A 43 -0.68 -23.39 18.44
C GLU A 43 -0.09 -24.22 17.29
N TYR A 44 -0.68 -25.39 17.01
CA TYR A 44 -0.31 -26.26 15.91
C TYR A 44 -0.60 -25.63 14.55
N VAL A 45 -1.80 -25.04 14.38
CA VAL A 45 -2.17 -24.33 13.15
C VAL A 45 -1.35 -23.03 13.00
N VAL A 46 -1.09 -22.32 14.10
CA VAL A 46 -0.30 -21.07 14.08
C VAL A 46 1.19 -21.30 13.78
N SER A 47 1.74 -22.47 14.17
CA SER A 47 3.17 -22.79 14.00
C SER A 47 3.45 -23.64 12.75
N ASP A 48 2.70 -23.41 11.66
CA ASP A 48 2.86 -24.10 10.37
C ASP A 48 2.84 -25.64 10.49
N PHE A 49 1.98 -26.19 11.35
CA PHE A 49 1.85 -27.63 11.60
C PHE A 49 3.10 -28.28 12.22
N ASN A 50 3.90 -27.51 12.98
CA ASN A 50 5.01 -28.03 13.78
C ASN A 50 4.55 -28.50 15.17
N ALA A 51 4.52 -29.82 15.38
CA ALA A 51 3.99 -30.44 16.60
C ALA A 51 4.86 -30.17 17.86
N THR A 52 6.18 -30.16 17.71
CA THR A 52 7.13 -29.93 18.81
C THR A 52 7.01 -28.52 19.35
N GLN A 53 6.99 -27.52 18.45
CA GLN A 53 6.86 -26.12 18.84
C GLN A 53 5.49 -25.82 19.43
N ALA A 54 4.42 -26.38 18.85
CA ALA A 54 3.07 -26.22 19.36
C ALA A 54 2.90 -26.79 20.77
N ALA A 55 3.47 -27.97 21.05
CA ALA A 55 3.44 -28.57 22.39
C ALA A 55 4.16 -27.69 23.43
N VAL A 56 5.32 -27.11 23.10
CA VAL A 56 6.04 -26.19 24.01
C VAL A 56 5.21 -24.94 24.29
N LYS A 57 4.62 -24.32 23.25
CA LYS A 57 3.80 -23.11 23.39
C LYS A 57 2.50 -23.36 24.14
N ALA A 58 1.89 -24.53 23.97
CA ALA A 58 0.70 -24.96 24.71
C ALA A 58 0.99 -25.32 26.18
N GLY A 59 2.24 -25.20 26.64
CA GLY A 59 2.61 -25.38 28.04
C GLY A 59 2.98 -26.83 28.42
N TYR A 60 3.24 -27.71 27.46
CA TYR A 60 3.77 -29.05 27.74
C TYR A 60 5.28 -28.97 28.04
N SER A 61 5.79 -29.98 28.76
CA SER A 61 7.21 -30.05 29.12
C SER A 61 8.09 -30.08 27.87
N LYS A 62 9.10 -29.19 27.83
CA LYS A 62 10.03 -29.06 26.70
C LYS A 62 10.75 -30.38 26.39
N ASN A 63 11.13 -31.12 27.44
CA ASN A 63 11.88 -32.37 27.30
C ASN A 63 11.05 -33.50 26.67
N THR A 64 9.72 -33.41 26.74
CA THR A 64 8.81 -34.43 26.18
C THR A 64 7.89 -33.87 25.10
N ALA A 65 8.12 -32.65 24.63
CA ALA A 65 7.26 -31.97 23.67
C ALA A 65 7.11 -32.73 22.35
N ALA A 66 8.19 -33.39 21.87
CA ALA A 66 8.15 -34.16 20.64
C ALA A 66 7.25 -35.40 20.73
N SER A 67 7.43 -36.21 21.79
CA SER A 67 6.65 -37.42 22.00
C SER A 67 5.19 -37.10 22.35
N GLN A 68 4.96 -36.05 23.16
CA GLN A 68 3.62 -35.58 23.50
C GLN A 68 2.89 -35.02 22.27
N GLY A 69 3.55 -34.20 21.45
CA GLY A 69 2.97 -33.66 20.22
C GLY A 69 2.52 -34.78 19.26
N ALA A 70 3.38 -35.77 19.02
CA ALA A 70 3.04 -36.92 18.18
C ALA A 70 1.86 -37.75 18.74
N ARG A 71 1.77 -37.89 20.07
CA ARG A 71 0.65 -38.57 20.74
C ARG A 71 -0.65 -37.77 20.64
N LEU A 72 -0.59 -36.45 20.84
CA LEU A 72 -1.75 -35.56 20.79
C LEU A 72 -2.37 -35.54 19.39
N LEU A 73 -1.57 -35.58 18.33
CA LEU A 73 -2.07 -35.65 16.96
C LEU A 73 -2.82 -36.95 16.63
N ARG A 74 -2.60 -38.04 17.38
CA ARG A 74 -3.37 -39.28 17.21
C ARG A 74 -4.73 -39.24 17.90
N ASN A 75 -4.97 -38.26 18.76
CA ASN A 75 -6.22 -38.13 19.50
C ASN A 75 -7.30 -37.49 18.59
N VAL A 76 -8.46 -38.17 18.48
CA VAL A 76 -9.60 -37.73 17.65
C VAL A 76 -10.10 -36.34 18.06
N LYS A 77 -10.18 -36.05 19.37
CA LYS A 77 -10.65 -34.73 19.85
C LYS A 77 -9.72 -33.59 19.44
N VAL A 78 -8.40 -33.85 19.46
CA VAL A 78 -7.40 -32.87 19.02
C VAL A 78 -7.50 -32.66 17.51
N GLN A 79 -7.73 -33.72 16.73
CA GLN A 79 -7.94 -33.62 15.28
C GLN A 79 -9.19 -32.81 14.93
N GLU A 80 -10.28 -32.95 15.67
CA GLU A 80 -11.49 -32.13 15.51
C GLU A 80 -11.19 -30.64 15.73
N PHE A 81 -10.51 -30.30 16.84
CA PHE A 81 -10.10 -28.92 17.09
C PHE A 81 -9.14 -28.39 16.02
N VAL A 82 -8.19 -29.20 15.54
CA VAL A 82 -7.29 -28.79 14.46
C VAL A 82 -8.08 -28.50 13.18
N ARG A 83 -9.09 -29.31 12.84
CA ARG A 83 -9.96 -29.05 11.68
C ARG A 83 -10.76 -27.75 11.84
N GLU A 84 -11.34 -27.53 13.02
CA GLU A 84 -12.08 -26.30 13.35
C GLU A 84 -11.19 -25.06 13.20
N PHE A 85 -10.01 -25.04 13.81
CA PHE A 85 -9.07 -23.93 13.71
C PHE A 85 -8.51 -23.77 12.30
N SER A 86 -8.20 -24.88 11.61
CA SER A 86 -7.73 -24.83 10.23
C SER A 86 -8.79 -24.22 9.31
N LYS A 87 -10.06 -24.61 9.47
CA LYS A 87 -11.18 -24.02 8.73
C LYS A 87 -11.33 -22.53 9.04
N ALA A 88 -11.28 -22.13 10.31
CA ALA A 88 -11.37 -20.72 10.71
C ALA A 88 -10.17 -19.87 10.26
N VAL A 89 -8.98 -20.48 10.10
CA VAL A 89 -7.80 -19.82 9.54
C VAL A 89 -7.94 -19.71 8.03
N VAL A 90 -8.38 -20.78 7.36
CA VAL A 90 -8.67 -20.78 5.92
C VAL A 90 -9.75 -19.74 5.60
N GLU A 91 -10.88 -19.69 6.31
CA GLU A 91 -11.93 -18.69 6.09
C GLU A 91 -11.47 -17.24 6.30
N ARG A 92 -10.50 -17.01 7.20
CA ARG A 92 -9.91 -15.66 7.42
C ARG A 92 -8.79 -15.33 6.45
N ALA A 93 -8.03 -16.33 6.00
CA ALA A 93 -6.87 -16.16 5.13
C ALA A 93 -7.21 -16.25 3.64
N GLU A 94 -8.29 -16.96 3.29
CA GLU A 94 -8.87 -16.96 1.96
C GLU A 94 -9.43 -15.58 1.68
N VAL A 95 -8.60 -14.76 1.05
CA VAL A 95 -9.11 -13.71 0.18
C VAL A 95 -10.01 -14.42 -0.83
N LYS A 96 -11.33 -14.33 -0.65
CA LYS A 96 -12.27 -14.98 -1.55
C LYS A 96 -12.04 -14.44 -2.94
N ALA A 97 -12.11 -15.30 -3.95
CA ALA A 97 -12.03 -14.85 -5.35
C ALA A 97 -13.04 -13.72 -5.61
N GLU A 98 -14.21 -13.79 -4.97
CA GLU A 98 -15.25 -12.78 -4.93
C GLU A 98 -14.76 -11.41 -4.41
N ASP A 99 -13.95 -11.38 -3.34
CA ASP A 99 -13.43 -10.14 -2.77
C ASP A 99 -12.42 -9.47 -3.71
N VAL A 100 -11.59 -10.27 -4.40
CA VAL A 100 -10.67 -9.78 -5.43
C VAL A 100 -11.44 -9.22 -6.61
N VAL A 101 -12.44 -9.95 -7.11
CA VAL A 101 -13.30 -9.50 -8.21
C VAL A 101 -14.05 -8.22 -7.83
N ARG A 102 -14.58 -8.14 -6.61
CA ARG A 102 -15.24 -6.93 -6.10
C ARG A 102 -14.28 -5.75 -6.07
N ARG A 103 -13.04 -5.95 -5.61
CA ARG A 103 -12.04 -4.87 -5.57
C ARG A 103 -11.62 -4.41 -6.96
N LEU A 104 -11.42 -5.34 -7.89
CA LEU A 104 -11.10 -5.02 -9.28
C LEU A 104 -12.26 -4.27 -9.96
N ASN A 105 -13.49 -4.71 -9.73
CA ASN A 105 -14.68 -4.05 -10.27
C ASN A 105 -14.81 -2.60 -9.73
N GLN A 106 -14.53 -2.39 -8.45
CA GLN A 106 -14.50 -1.04 -7.86
C GLN A 106 -13.45 -0.14 -8.52
N MET A 107 -12.28 -0.67 -8.88
CA MET A 107 -11.26 0.09 -9.61
C MET A 107 -11.68 0.39 -11.05
N LEU A 108 -12.28 -0.60 -11.73
CA LEU A 108 -12.72 -0.48 -13.13
C LEU A 108 -13.85 0.53 -13.32
N MET A 109 -14.79 0.58 -12.37
CA MET A 109 -15.97 1.44 -12.45
C MET A 109 -15.76 2.82 -11.83
N ALA A 110 -14.61 3.07 -11.20
CA ALA A 110 -14.34 4.35 -10.55
C ALA A 110 -13.98 5.44 -11.56
N ASP A 111 -14.52 6.64 -11.35
CA ASP A 111 -14.22 7.82 -12.17
C ASP A 111 -12.96 8.53 -11.62
N PRO A 112 -11.88 8.68 -12.42
CA PRO A 112 -10.68 9.42 -12.02
C PRO A 112 -10.93 10.89 -11.66
N ARG A 113 -12.02 11.50 -12.14
CA ARG A 113 -12.41 12.90 -11.83
C ARG A 113 -12.85 13.09 -10.38
N GLU A 114 -13.14 12.00 -9.68
CA GLU A 114 -13.36 12.03 -8.24
C GLU A 114 -12.05 12.23 -7.47
N LEU A 115 -10.90 11.82 -8.05
CA LEU A 115 -9.58 12.04 -7.47
C LEU A 115 -9.06 13.43 -7.80
N VAL A 116 -9.01 13.76 -9.09
CA VAL A 116 -8.39 14.98 -9.58
C VAL A 116 -9.44 15.86 -10.23
N GLU A 117 -9.54 17.09 -9.75
CA GLU A 117 -10.36 18.12 -10.36
C GLU A 117 -9.50 19.09 -11.12
N VAL A 118 -9.83 19.28 -12.40
CA VAL A 118 -9.34 20.43 -13.15
C VAL A 118 -10.53 21.36 -13.31
N PHE A 119 -10.54 22.45 -12.55
CA PHE A 119 -11.57 23.48 -12.67
C PHE A 119 -10.95 24.76 -13.20
N VAL A 120 -11.75 25.50 -13.96
CA VAL A 120 -11.37 26.82 -14.45
C VAL A 120 -11.79 27.84 -13.41
N ALA A 121 -10.80 28.47 -12.80
CA ALA A 121 -10.99 29.51 -11.81
C ALA A 121 -10.97 30.91 -12.44
N CYS A 122 -11.44 31.89 -11.69
CA CYS A 122 -11.30 33.27 -12.08
C CYS A 122 -9.82 33.71 -12.16
N CYS A 123 -9.53 34.48 -13.19
CA CYS A 123 -8.32 35.28 -13.31
C CYS A 123 -8.23 36.31 -12.18
N ARG A 124 -7.02 36.82 -11.88
CA ARG A 124 -6.83 37.83 -10.83
C ARG A 124 -7.67 39.10 -11.07
N HIS A 125 -7.97 39.40 -12.34
CA HIS A 125 -8.69 40.62 -12.76
C HIS A 125 -10.18 40.42 -13.05
N CYS A 126 -10.73 39.23 -12.80
CA CYS A 126 -12.06 38.85 -13.30
C CYS A 126 -13.23 39.54 -12.57
N TYR A 127 -13.05 39.83 -11.29
CA TYR A 127 -14.09 40.41 -10.44
C TYR A 127 -13.72 41.79 -9.93
N GLY A 128 -12.84 42.49 -10.64
CA GLY A 128 -12.23 43.66 -10.07
C GLY A 128 -12.08 44.88 -10.97
N ILE A 129 -12.52 46.03 -10.45
CA ILE A 129 -12.00 47.36 -10.82
C ILE A 129 -10.82 47.63 -9.87
N GLY A 130 -9.62 47.24 -10.29
CA GLY A 130 -8.37 47.41 -9.55
C GLY A 130 -7.83 46.19 -8.76
N TYR A 131 -8.38 44.98 -8.84
CA TYR A 131 -8.16 43.92 -7.84
C TYR A 131 -7.01 42.99 -8.21
N GLN A 132 -6.07 42.78 -7.28
CA GLN A 132 -4.92 41.88 -7.49
C GLN A 132 -4.61 40.96 -6.32
N TYR A 133 -5.11 41.24 -5.10
CA TYR A 133 -4.58 40.62 -3.89
C TYR A 133 -5.64 39.98 -2.98
N THR A 134 -5.23 38.88 -2.35
CA THR A 134 -5.88 38.43 -1.11
C THR A 134 -5.50 39.35 0.05
N MET A 135 -6.29 39.37 1.12
CA MET A 135 -5.97 40.18 2.33
C MET A 135 -4.57 39.87 2.87
N ALA A 136 -4.18 38.60 2.87
CA ALA A 136 -2.85 38.16 3.30
C ALA A 136 -1.74 38.68 2.36
N GLU A 137 -1.92 38.57 1.04
CA GLU A 137 -0.95 39.09 0.06
C GLU A 137 -0.78 40.61 0.18
N TYR A 138 -1.88 41.34 0.42
CA TYR A 138 -1.85 42.79 0.61
C TYR A 138 -1.13 43.20 1.88
N ASN A 139 -1.42 42.54 3.02
CA ASN A 139 -0.75 42.79 4.28
C ASN A 139 0.76 42.50 4.18
N SER A 140 1.15 41.38 3.58
CA SER A 140 2.57 41.07 3.38
C SER A 140 3.29 42.07 2.47
N LYS A 141 2.60 42.66 1.48
CA LYS A 141 3.16 43.74 0.67
C LYS A 141 3.31 45.04 1.45
N ARG A 142 2.33 45.39 2.28
CA ARG A 142 2.42 46.55 3.18
C ARG A 142 3.53 46.39 4.21
N GLU A 143 3.68 45.22 4.82
CA GLU A 143 4.75 44.94 5.78
C GLU A 143 6.14 45.07 5.14
N LYS A 144 6.34 44.52 3.93
CA LYS A 144 7.60 44.70 3.19
C LYS A 144 7.86 46.15 2.80
N TRP A 145 6.81 46.88 2.41
CA TRP A 145 6.94 48.31 2.09
C TRP A 145 7.34 49.16 3.31
N MET A 146 6.81 48.79 4.48
CA MET A 146 7.20 49.37 5.78
C MET A 146 8.64 49.04 6.15
N GLU A 147 9.05 47.79 5.93
CA GLU A 147 10.42 47.33 6.19
C GLU A 147 11.44 47.99 5.25
N GLU A 148 11.04 48.27 4.00
CA GLU A 148 11.81 49.07 3.04
C GLU A 148 11.87 50.57 3.40
N GLY A 149 11.22 50.99 4.49
CA GLY A 149 11.27 52.37 5.01
C GLY A 149 10.52 53.40 4.15
N LYS A 150 9.62 52.94 3.27
CA LYS A 150 8.83 53.81 2.40
C LYS A 150 7.57 54.30 3.13
N PRO A 151 7.13 55.55 2.90
CA PRO A 151 5.93 56.07 3.55
C PRO A 151 4.69 55.27 3.16
N ILE A 152 3.81 55.05 4.14
CA ILE A 152 2.58 54.26 4.00
C ILE A 152 1.64 54.91 2.98
N GLU A 153 1.57 56.25 2.97
CA GLU A 153 0.67 56.98 2.07
C GLU A 153 1.08 56.86 0.60
N ALA A 154 2.34 56.55 0.33
CA ALA A 154 2.86 56.33 -1.02
C ALA A 154 2.73 54.88 -1.48
N PHE A 155 2.13 53.99 -0.68
CA PHE A 155 1.87 52.61 -1.12
C PHE A 155 0.84 52.64 -2.24
N PRO A 156 1.19 52.23 -3.48
CA PRO A 156 0.26 52.27 -4.59
C PRO A 156 -0.88 51.27 -4.33
N GLU A 157 -2.05 51.78 -3.95
CA GLU A 157 -3.32 51.04 -3.86
C GLU A 157 -3.87 50.63 -5.25
N LEU A 158 -2.98 50.42 -6.24
CA LEU A 158 -3.33 49.76 -7.49
C LEU A 158 -3.56 48.26 -7.20
N GLY A 159 -4.67 47.95 -6.54
CA GLY A 159 -4.88 46.62 -5.98
C GLY A 159 -6.04 46.52 -4.98
N GLY A 160 -7.29 46.52 -5.44
CA GLY A 160 -8.46 46.16 -4.63
C GLY A 160 -8.30 44.79 -3.94
N LEU A 161 -8.78 44.72 -2.70
CA LEU A 161 -8.82 43.53 -1.86
C LEU A 161 -10.03 42.66 -2.24
N GLY A 162 -9.85 41.34 -2.38
CA GLY A 162 -10.98 40.41 -2.58
C GLY A 162 -10.82 39.36 -3.68
N TYR A 163 -9.58 39.06 -4.08
CA TYR A 163 -9.34 37.96 -5.02
C TYR A 163 -9.67 36.60 -4.39
N ASP A 164 -10.65 35.90 -4.96
CA ASP A 164 -11.02 34.53 -4.55
C ASP A 164 -10.75 33.54 -5.67
N ALA A 165 -9.71 32.73 -5.52
CA ALA A 165 -9.26 31.73 -6.50
C ALA A 165 -10.26 30.61 -6.83
N ARG A 166 -11.41 30.53 -6.16
CA ARG A 166 -12.43 29.50 -6.36
C ARG A 166 -13.66 29.99 -7.12
N LYS A 167 -13.82 31.30 -7.31
CA LYS A 167 -14.96 31.85 -8.05
C LYS A 167 -14.86 31.46 -9.54
N PRO A 168 -15.99 31.28 -10.23
CA PRO A 168 -15.99 31.00 -11.66
C PRO A 168 -15.39 32.17 -12.45
N PRO A 169 -14.94 32.00 -13.70
CA PRO A 169 -14.48 33.12 -14.51
C PRO A 169 -15.66 34.04 -14.88
N ASN A 170 -15.40 35.35 -14.89
CA ASN A 170 -16.37 36.33 -15.39
C ASN A 170 -16.27 36.41 -16.92
N GLN A 171 -17.40 36.24 -17.62
CA GLN A 171 -17.46 36.26 -19.09
C GLN A 171 -17.04 37.61 -19.66
N ASP A 172 -17.36 38.70 -18.97
CA ASP A 172 -17.07 40.08 -19.40
C ASP A 172 -15.68 40.56 -18.95
N CYS A 173 -14.81 39.67 -18.49
CA CYS A 173 -13.48 40.09 -18.06
C CYS A 173 -12.62 40.51 -19.27
N PRO A 174 -12.04 41.73 -19.27
CA PRO A 174 -11.23 42.22 -20.39
C PRO A 174 -9.87 41.53 -20.53
N GLU A 175 -9.41 40.81 -19.50
CA GLU A 175 -8.12 40.12 -19.51
C GLU A 175 -8.24 38.67 -19.95
N CYS A 176 -9.20 37.94 -19.37
CA CYS A 176 -9.34 36.50 -19.65
C CYS A 176 -10.46 36.18 -20.65
N PHE A 177 -11.32 37.15 -21.00
CA PHE A 177 -12.45 37.00 -21.92
C PHE A 177 -13.36 35.79 -21.57
N GLY A 178 -13.60 35.57 -20.27
CA GLY A 178 -14.35 34.41 -19.77
C GLY A 178 -13.59 33.09 -19.72
N GLY A 179 -12.35 33.03 -20.22
CA GLY A 179 -11.53 31.82 -20.26
C GLY A 179 -10.91 31.40 -18.93
N GLY A 180 -10.75 32.34 -17.99
CA GLY A 180 -10.23 32.06 -16.65
C GLY A 180 -8.81 31.45 -16.62
N MET A 181 -8.48 30.79 -15.52
CA MET A 181 -7.22 30.06 -15.33
C MET A 181 -7.51 28.65 -14.82
N SER A 182 -7.04 27.62 -15.53
CA SER A 182 -7.19 26.23 -15.09
C SER A 182 -6.36 25.97 -13.84
N ARG A 183 -6.98 25.38 -12.83
CA ARG A 183 -6.31 24.91 -11.62
C ARG A 183 -6.55 23.42 -11.46
N THR A 184 -5.50 22.68 -11.19
CA THR A 184 -5.56 21.26 -10.86
C THR A 184 -5.50 21.11 -9.35
N VAL A 185 -6.52 20.50 -8.77
CA VAL A 185 -6.60 20.23 -7.33
C VAL A 185 -6.87 18.75 -7.12
N LEU A 186 -6.09 18.13 -6.25
CA LEU A 186 -6.41 16.81 -5.70
C LEU A 186 -7.47 17.00 -4.63
N LYS A 187 -8.61 16.32 -4.79
CA LYS A 187 -9.71 16.36 -3.80
C LYS A 187 -9.28 15.68 -2.50
N ASP A 188 -10.00 15.97 -1.41
CA ASP A 188 -9.73 15.36 -0.10
C ASP A 188 -10.06 13.86 -0.14
N THR A 189 -9.05 13.03 0.10
CA THR A 189 -9.16 11.57 0.06
C THR A 189 -10.08 11.01 1.14
N ARG A 190 -10.34 11.76 2.23
CA ARG A 190 -11.24 11.32 3.31
C ARG A 190 -12.70 11.25 2.89
N ASN A 191 -13.09 12.02 1.88
CA ASN A 191 -14.48 12.16 1.43
C ASN A 191 -14.74 11.44 0.09
N MET A 192 -13.83 10.58 -0.36
CA MET A 192 -13.94 9.88 -1.63
C MET A 192 -14.65 8.53 -1.52
N SER A 193 -15.25 8.11 -2.63
CA SER A 193 -15.84 6.79 -2.79
C SER A 193 -14.79 5.68 -2.63
N PRO A 194 -15.20 4.47 -2.20
CA PRO A 194 -14.30 3.33 -2.09
C PRO A 194 -13.61 2.93 -3.39
N GLY A 195 -14.19 3.29 -4.55
CA GLY A 195 -13.65 3.07 -5.88
C GLY A 195 -12.53 4.06 -6.21
N ALA A 196 -12.73 5.36 -5.97
CA ALA A 196 -11.68 6.36 -6.13
C ALA A 196 -10.47 6.08 -5.22
N LEU A 197 -10.73 5.68 -3.98
CA LEU A 197 -9.69 5.21 -3.06
C LEU A 197 -8.97 3.96 -3.55
N ALA A 198 -9.62 3.12 -4.35
CA ALA A 198 -9.00 1.97 -4.99
C ALA A 198 -8.01 2.35 -6.08
N LEU A 199 -8.34 3.40 -6.82
CA LEU A 199 -7.52 3.93 -7.88
C LEU A 199 -6.34 4.75 -7.36
N PHE A 200 -6.42 5.35 -6.17
CA PHE A 200 -5.37 6.20 -5.64
C PHE A 200 -4.13 5.40 -5.22
N ALA A 201 -2.99 5.60 -5.91
CA ALA A 201 -1.71 4.98 -5.54
C ALA A 201 -0.83 5.89 -4.68
N GLY A 202 -1.00 7.21 -4.82
CA GLY A 202 -0.28 8.22 -4.05
C GLY A 202 -0.19 9.54 -4.78
N ALA A 203 0.20 10.58 -4.05
CA ALA A 203 0.47 11.90 -4.61
C ALA A 203 1.87 12.37 -4.17
N LYS A 204 2.59 13.04 -5.06
CA LYS A 204 3.91 13.61 -4.79
C LYS A 204 3.94 15.07 -5.21
N GLU A 205 4.39 15.93 -4.32
CA GLU A 205 4.68 17.32 -4.65
C GLU A 205 6.12 17.43 -5.13
N THR A 206 6.31 17.74 -6.40
CA THR A 206 7.62 18.00 -6.99
C THR A 206 7.81 19.51 -7.17
N ARG A 207 9.04 19.92 -7.50
CA ARG A 207 9.33 21.32 -7.88
C ARG A 207 8.46 21.81 -9.04
N ASN A 208 8.00 20.90 -9.90
CA ASN A 208 7.23 21.21 -11.10
C ASN A 208 5.71 21.10 -10.87
N GLY A 209 5.26 20.73 -9.67
CA GLY A 209 3.85 20.64 -9.32
C GLY A 209 3.46 19.28 -8.73
N LEU A 210 2.16 19.02 -8.71
CA LEU A 210 1.58 17.83 -8.10
C LEU A 210 1.52 16.66 -9.11
N GLU A 211 2.22 15.58 -8.81
CA GLU A 211 2.13 14.32 -9.54
C GLU A 211 1.22 13.35 -8.80
N VAL A 212 0.08 13.02 -9.40
CA VAL A 212 -0.87 12.03 -8.85
C VAL A 212 -0.64 10.69 -9.55
N SER A 213 -0.29 9.67 -8.77
CA SER A 213 -0.11 8.30 -9.23
C SER A 213 -1.43 7.54 -9.08
N ILE A 214 -1.86 6.90 -10.17
CA ILE A 214 -3.10 6.13 -10.23
C ILE A 214 -2.76 4.67 -10.50
N HIS A 215 -3.44 3.78 -9.79
CA HIS A 215 -3.41 2.35 -10.01
C HIS A 215 -4.11 1.99 -11.31
N THR A 216 -3.40 1.32 -12.23
CA THR A 216 -4.01 0.69 -13.39
C THR A 216 -4.34 -0.76 -13.07
N CYS A 217 -5.56 -1.19 -13.38
CA CYS A 217 -6.04 -2.55 -13.10
C CYS A 217 -5.09 -3.65 -13.64
N ALA A 218 -4.41 -3.41 -14.77
CA ALA A 218 -3.44 -4.33 -15.36
C ALA A 218 -2.10 -4.41 -14.59
N ALA A 219 -1.63 -3.30 -14.02
CA ALA A 219 -0.35 -3.25 -13.30
C ALA A 219 -0.43 -3.91 -11.92
N ASP A 220 -1.57 -3.79 -11.22
CA ASP A 220 -1.71 -4.37 -9.88
C ASP A 220 -1.98 -5.87 -9.91
N ALA A 221 -2.65 -6.38 -10.95
CA ALA A 221 -2.78 -7.83 -11.19
C ALA A 221 -1.40 -8.52 -11.34
N GLY A 222 -0.40 -7.82 -11.90
CA GLY A 222 0.99 -8.28 -11.97
C GLY A 222 1.72 -8.16 -10.64
N ARG A 223 1.51 -7.05 -9.89
CA ARG A 223 2.14 -6.80 -8.59
C ARG A 223 1.72 -7.81 -7.52
N CYS A 224 0.47 -8.25 -7.53
CA CYS A 224 -0.04 -9.31 -6.65
C CYS A 224 0.59 -10.70 -6.91
N ARG A 225 1.18 -10.95 -8.09
CA ARG A 225 1.84 -12.23 -8.39
C ARG A 225 3.22 -12.40 -7.76
N HIS A 226 3.81 -11.35 -7.17
CA HIS A 226 5.19 -11.37 -6.69
C HIS A 226 5.38 -11.70 -5.20
N ARG A 227 4.32 -12.12 -4.49
CA ARG A 227 4.42 -12.46 -3.05
C ARG A 227 4.01 -13.88 -2.69
N ALA A 228 3.97 -14.79 -3.65
CA ALA A 228 3.95 -16.22 -3.36
C ALA A 228 5.40 -16.69 -3.10
N PRO A 229 5.71 -17.37 -1.98
CA PRO A 229 7.04 -17.95 -1.78
C PRO A 229 7.32 -18.92 -2.93
N ARG A 230 8.43 -18.71 -3.65
CA ARG A 230 8.90 -19.65 -4.68
C ARG A 230 9.09 -21.01 -4.03
N ARG A 231 8.11 -21.91 -4.17
CA ARG A 231 8.31 -23.32 -3.85
C ARG A 231 9.43 -23.82 -4.77
N ARG A 232 10.57 -24.20 -4.18
CA ARG A 232 11.62 -24.94 -4.88
C ARG A 232 11.05 -26.32 -5.19
N HIS A 233 10.31 -26.45 -6.29
CA HIS A 233 10.00 -27.75 -6.85
C HIS A 233 11.17 -28.17 -7.73
N GLY A 234 11.68 -29.37 -7.43
CA GLY A 234 12.76 -30.02 -8.16
C GLY A 234 12.44 -30.16 -9.65
N ALA A 235 13.51 -30.23 -10.42
CA ALA A 235 13.52 -30.29 -11.87
C ALA A 235 12.57 -31.38 -12.42
N GLY A 236 11.56 -30.94 -13.17
CA GLY A 236 10.83 -31.72 -14.17
C GLY A 236 11.05 -31.09 -15.55
N PRO A 237 10.86 -31.85 -16.65
CA PRO A 237 11.44 -31.54 -17.95
C PRO A 237 10.84 -30.27 -18.58
N ARG A 238 11.71 -29.49 -19.23
CA ARG A 238 11.36 -28.26 -19.94
C ARG A 238 10.48 -28.59 -21.14
N VAL A 239 9.23 -28.18 -21.11
CA VAL A 239 8.40 -28.03 -22.32
C VAL A 239 8.54 -26.59 -22.80
N ALA A 240 8.99 -26.41 -24.05
CA ALA A 240 9.24 -25.10 -24.64
C ALA A 240 7.93 -24.30 -24.85
N PRO A 241 7.89 -22.98 -24.58
CA PRO A 241 6.73 -22.17 -24.89
C PRO A 241 6.78 -21.71 -26.35
N ALA A 242 6.11 -22.45 -27.24
CA ALA A 242 5.69 -21.93 -28.53
C ALA A 242 4.33 -21.23 -28.33
N LEU A 243 4.32 -19.89 -28.34
CA LEU A 243 3.19 -18.98 -28.65
C LEU A 243 3.44 -17.63 -27.97
N GLN A 244 4.32 -16.81 -28.55
CA GLN A 244 4.39 -15.37 -28.22
C GLN A 244 4.93 -14.47 -29.34
N SER A 245 5.25 -15.03 -30.52
CA SER A 245 5.86 -14.28 -31.64
C SER A 245 4.90 -13.92 -32.80
N ALA A 246 3.63 -14.33 -32.76
CA ALA A 246 2.73 -14.14 -33.92
C ALA A 246 2.06 -12.76 -34.00
N GLY A 247 1.93 -12.01 -32.89
CA GLY A 247 1.18 -10.75 -32.87
C GLY A 247 1.99 -9.48 -33.21
N ARG A 248 3.28 -9.41 -32.83
CA ARG A 248 4.10 -8.20 -33.00
C ARG A 248 4.65 -8.01 -34.42
N SER A 249 4.66 -9.04 -35.24
CA SER A 249 5.28 -9.01 -36.57
C SER A 249 4.38 -8.35 -37.61
N ARG A 250 3.07 -8.62 -37.59
CA ARG A 250 2.11 -8.08 -38.58
C ARG A 250 1.97 -6.55 -38.52
N GLU A 251 1.99 -5.97 -37.32
CA GLU A 251 1.83 -4.53 -37.12
C GLU A 251 3.10 -3.73 -37.49
N GLN A 252 4.27 -4.32 -37.23
CA GLN A 252 5.56 -3.74 -37.64
C GLN A 252 5.78 -3.84 -39.16
N ASP A 253 5.28 -4.89 -39.80
CA ASP A 253 5.34 -5.07 -41.25
C ASP A 253 4.36 -4.12 -41.98
N ALA A 254 3.17 -3.88 -41.42
CA ALA A 254 2.21 -2.89 -41.95
C ALA A 254 2.82 -1.47 -41.98
N GLY A 255 3.41 -1.02 -40.87
CA GLY A 255 4.06 0.29 -40.80
C GLY A 255 5.34 0.40 -41.65
N ARG A 256 5.98 -0.72 -42.00
CA ARG A 256 7.13 -0.76 -42.91
C ARG A 256 6.69 -0.67 -44.38
N GLN A 257 5.59 -1.31 -44.74
CA GLN A 257 5.02 -1.22 -46.09
C GLN A 257 4.48 0.18 -46.38
N GLU A 258 3.83 0.82 -45.41
CA GLU A 258 3.27 2.16 -45.56
C GLU A 258 4.36 3.23 -45.77
N ARG A 259 5.48 3.13 -45.03
CA ARG A 259 6.68 3.97 -45.25
C ARG A 259 7.35 3.76 -46.61
N ARG A 260 7.33 2.53 -47.15
CA ARG A 260 7.84 2.25 -48.50
C ARG A 260 6.92 2.84 -49.57
N ARG A 261 5.60 2.78 -49.36
CA ARG A 261 4.59 3.39 -50.23
C ARG A 261 4.72 4.92 -50.27
N TRP A 262 4.95 5.52 -49.12
CA TRP A 262 5.22 6.97 -49.00
C TRP A 262 6.52 7.40 -49.69
N ARG A 263 7.57 6.57 -49.67
CA ARG A 263 8.82 6.82 -50.41
C ARG A 263 8.68 6.65 -51.92
N GLN A 264 7.82 5.75 -52.40
CA GLN A 264 7.56 5.58 -53.84
C GLN A 264 6.70 6.69 -54.44
N GLN A 265 5.78 7.27 -53.65
CA GLN A 265 4.94 8.39 -54.11
C GLN A 265 5.70 9.73 -54.18
N ARG A 266 6.76 9.90 -53.40
CA ARG A 266 7.71 11.02 -53.54
C ARG A 266 8.79 10.64 -54.56
N GLY A 267 8.42 10.65 -55.85
CA GLY A 267 9.40 10.54 -56.94
C GLY A 267 10.50 11.62 -56.85
N PRO A 268 11.66 11.42 -57.50
CA PRO A 268 12.81 12.29 -57.37
C PRO A 268 12.47 13.72 -57.80
N SER A 269 12.85 14.68 -56.98
CA SER A 269 12.71 16.12 -57.18
C SER A 269 13.18 16.50 -58.59
N ARG A 270 12.26 16.92 -59.47
CA ARG A 270 12.62 17.62 -60.71
C ARG A 270 13.47 18.81 -60.31
N GLN A 271 14.70 18.86 -60.80
CA GLN A 271 15.59 20.01 -60.70
C GLN A 271 14.83 21.23 -61.21
N LEU A 272 14.67 22.24 -60.37
CA LEU A 272 14.18 23.55 -60.75
C LEU A 272 15.16 24.14 -61.77
N GLU A 273 14.71 24.22 -63.02
CA GLU A 273 15.39 24.98 -64.06
C GLU A 273 15.48 26.45 -63.63
N ARG A 274 16.70 26.98 -63.59
CA ARG A 274 16.97 28.39 -63.32
C ARG A 274 16.56 29.18 -64.57
N GLY A 275 15.34 29.72 -64.54
CA GLY A 275 14.86 30.67 -65.53
C GLY A 275 15.55 32.04 -65.38
N THR A 276 16.21 32.46 -66.43
CA THR A 276 16.84 33.77 -66.65
C THR A 276 15.79 34.89 -66.61
N ILE A 277 16.03 35.94 -65.82
CA ILE A 277 15.18 37.15 -65.79
C ILE A 277 15.57 38.04 -66.98
N PRO A 278 14.62 38.46 -67.86
CA PRO A 278 14.93 39.44 -68.89
C PRO A 278 14.98 40.84 -68.26
N ARG A 279 16.03 41.59 -68.60
CA ARG A 279 16.11 43.04 -68.36
C ARG A 279 15.21 43.75 -69.36
N SER A 280 14.26 44.51 -68.84
CA SER A 280 13.57 45.63 -69.50
C SER A 280 13.32 46.70 -68.45
#